data_AF-A0A7W7DHD3-F1
#
_entry.id   AF-A0A7W7DHD3-F1
#
_cell.length_a   1.000
_cell.length_b   1.000
_cell.length_c   1.000
_cell.angle_alpha   90.00
_cell.angle_beta   90.00
_cell.angle_gamma   90.00
#
_symmetry.space_group_name_H-M   'P 1'
#
loop_
_entity.id
_entity.type
_entity.pdbx_description
1 polymer ?
#
loop_
_entity_poly.entity_id
_entity_poly.type
_entity_poly.pdbx_seq_one_letter_code
_entity_poly.pdbx_strand_id
1 'polypeptide(L)'
;MPHRTVGSAIHLSGQLPYRDGELLGQGVVGRDVELEAAQELARHAALNALAAAVQAVGDLDRVRIVQMLVFVASTPDFGEQSQVANAASELLIEVLGENGRHARTAIGVAGLPLNSPVEIQIICTAV
;
A
#
# COMPACT_ATOMS: atom_id res chain seq x y z
N MET A 1 13.09 -4.00 -5.53
CA MET A 1 12.14 -3.02 -6.08
C MET A 1 12.82 -1.67 -6.26
N PRO A 2 12.48 -0.88 -7.30
CA PRO A 2 13.05 0.45 -7.48
C PRO A 2 12.71 1.35 -6.28
N HIS A 3 13.72 2.03 -5.76
CA HIS A 3 13.58 3.03 -4.71
C HIS A 3 14.63 4.13 -4.89
N ARG A 4 14.40 5.28 -4.26
CA ARG A 4 15.37 6.39 -4.23
C ARG A 4 15.50 6.93 -2.83
N THR A 5 16.74 7.09 -2.37
CA THR A 5 17.05 7.67 -1.06
C THR A 5 17.41 9.15 -1.19
N VAL A 6 16.84 9.98 -0.32
CA VAL A 6 17.14 11.42 -0.18
C VAL A 6 17.25 11.75 1.31
N GLY A 7 18.47 12.04 1.78
CA GLY A 7 18.71 12.15 3.23
C GLY A 7 18.43 10.82 3.92
N SER A 8 17.60 10.84 4.96
CA SER A 8 17.13 9.62 5.65
C SER A 8 15.87 8.99 5.03
N ALA A 9 15.19 9.70 4.11
CA ALA A 9 13.96 9.23 3.50
C ALA A 9 14.24 8.29 2.33
N ILE A 10 13.54 7.16 2.31
CA ILE A 10 13.55 6.16 1.25
C ILE A 10 12.18 6.20 0.58
N HIS A 11 12.16 6.57 -0.70
CA HIS A 11 10.96 6.62 -1.51
C HIS A 11 10.83 5.33 -2.31
N LEU A 12 9.78 4.56 -2.05
CA LEU A 12 9.49 3.32 -2.76
C LEU A 12 8.58 3.59 -3.96
N SER A 13 8.72 2.82 -5.04
CA SER A 13 7.72 2.78 -6.10
C SER A 13 6.42 2.15 -5.60
N GLY A 14 5.29 2.46 -6.25
CA GLY A 14 4.00 1.87 -5.92
C GLY A 14 4.01 0.34 -6.05
N GLN A 15 3.32 -0.31 -5.12
CA GLN A 15 3.23 -1.76 -5.03
C GLN A 15 1.80 -2.21 -5.25
N LEU A 16 1.67 -3.25 -6.07
CA LEU A 16 0.41 -3.91 -6.40
C LEU A 16 0.24 -5.18 -5.55
N PRO A 17 -0.98 -5.71 -5.40
CA PRO A 17 -1.27 -6.91 -4.62
C PRO A 17 -0.88 -8.19 -5.37
N TYR A 18 0.41 -8.36 -5.64
CA TYR A 18 0.98 -9.58 -6.21
C TYR A 18 1.22 -10.65 -5.15
N ARG A 19 0.86 -11.89 -5.45
CA ARG A 19 1.24 -13.07 -4.70
C ARG A 19 1.78 -14.13 -5.65
N ASP A 20 2.96 -14.67 -5.36
CA ASP A 20 3.57 -15.76 -6.15
C ASP A 20 3.67 -15.45 -7.66
N GLY A 21 3.85 -14.17 -8.02
CA GLY A 21 3.96 -13.71 -9.41
C GLY A 21 2.63 -13.37 -10.09
N GLU A 22 1.50 -13.58 -9.41
CA GLU A 22 0.15 -13.31 -9.94
C GLU A 22 -0.51 -12.13 -9.22
N LEU A 23 -1.24 -11.32 -9.98
CA LEU A 23 -2.01 -10.21 -9.42
C LEU A 23 -3.31 -10.78 -8.81
N LEU A 24 -3.53 -10.53 -7.51
CA LEU A 24 -4.63 -11.16 -6.76
C LEU A 24 -6.04 -10.69 -7.15
N GLY A 25 -6.16 -9.60 -7.90
CA GLY A 25 -7.45 -9.08 -8.34
C GLY A 25 -7.29 -8.01 -9.41
N GLN A 26 -8.34 -7.84 -10.21
CA GLN A 26 -8.45 -6.81 -11.24
C GLN A 26 -9.83 -6.19 -11.21
N GLY A 27 -9.93 -4.90 -11.53
CA GLY A 27 -11.19 -4.18 -11.67
C GLY A 27 -11.29 -2.93 -10.81
N VAL A 28 -12.49 -2.34 -10.83
CA VAL A 28 -12.83 -1.09 -10.14
C VAL A 28 -13.68 -1.38 -8.93
N VAL A 29 -13.29 -0.85 -7.77
CA VAL A 29 -14.02 -0.98 -6.51
C VAL A 29 -15.36 -0.24 -6.59
N GLY A 30 -16.44 -0.90 -6.16
CA GLY A 30 -17.82 -0.43 -6.31
C GLY A 30 -18.46 -0.81 -7.66
N ARG A 31 -17.74 -1.52 -8.54
CA ARG A 31 -18.29 -2.09 -9.78
C ARG A 31 -17.93 -3.56 -9.98
N ASP A 32 -16.64 -3.86 -9.92
CA ASP A 32 -16.07 -5.18 -10.19
C ASP A 32 -15.54 -5.84 -8.90
N VAL A 33 -15.20 -5.01 -7.89
CA VAL A 33 -14.60 -5.43 -6.62
C VAL A 33 -15.37 -4.81 -5.46
N GLU A 34 -15.78 -5.64 -4.51
CA GLU A 34 -16.44 -5.20 -3.27
C GLU A 34 -15.43 -4.62 -2.26
N LEU A 35 -15.92 -3.85 -1.28
CA LEU A 35 -15.09 -3.19 -0.27
C LEU A 35 -14.19 -4.18 0.48
N GLU A 36 -14.73 -5.31 0.94
CA GLU A 36 -13.97 -6.31 1.70
C GLU A 36 -12.85 -6.93 0.86
N ALA A 37 -13.11 -7.22 -0.41
CA ALA A 37 -12.09 -7.71 -1.34
C ALA A 37 -11.01 -6.66 -1.58
N ALA A 38 -11.39 -5.38 -1.71
CA ALA A 38 -10.44 -4.28 -1.85
C ALA A 38 -9.57 -4.11 -0.59
N GLN A 39 -10.11 -4.33 0.61
CA GLN A 39 -9.36 -4.33 1.86
C GLN A 39 -8.28 -5.41 1.89
N GLU A 40 -8.62 -6.64 1.49
CA GLU A 40 -7.64 -7.74 1.40
C GLU A 40 -6.54 -7.46 0.38
N LEU A 41 -6.92 -6.89 -0.78
CA LEU A 41 -5.95 -6.44 -1.78
C LEU A 41 -5.06 -5.32 -1.25
N ALA A 42 -5.62 -4.35 -0.52
CA ALA A 42 -4.84 -3.29 0.11
C ALA A 42 -3.86 -3.84 1.16
N ARG A 43 -4.29 -4.80 1.98
CA ARG A 43 -3.42 -5.51 2.94
C ARG A 43 -2.27 -6.19 2.21
N HIS A 44 -2.52 -6.86 1.08
CA HIS A 44 -1.47 -7.52 0.31
C HIS A 44 -0.52 -6.54 -0.41
N ALA A 45 -1.05 -5.45 -0.96
CA ALA A 45 -0.23 -4.38 -1.54
C ALA A 45 0.68 -3.75 -0.48
N ALA A 46 0.18 -3.57 0.75
CA ALA A 46 0.97 -3.07 1.87
C ALA A 46 2.04 -4.07 2.32
N LEU A 47 1.75 -5.37 2.30
CA LEU A 47 2.75 -6.42 2.55
C LEU A 47 3.89 -6.35 1.53
N ASN A 48 3.57 -6.18 0.25
CA ASN A 48 4.58 -6.02 -0.80
C ASN A 48 5.39 -4.72 -0.63
N ALA A 49 4.74 -3.62 -0.22
CA ALA A 49 5.42 -2.37 0.12
C ALA A 49 6.35 -2.52 1.33
N LEU A 50 5.93 -3.26 2.35
CA LEU A 50 6.77 -3.58 3.50
C LEU A 50 7.97 -4.44 3.08
N ALA A 51 7.77 -5.47 2.26
CA ALA A 51 8.88 -6.28 1.74
C ALA A 51 9.90 -5.43 0.96
N ALA A 52 9.42 -4.48 0.14
CA ALA A 52 10.28 -3.52 -0.55
C ALA A 52 11.02 -2.58 0.43
N ALA A 53 10.36 -2.14 1.50
CA ALA A 53 10.99 -1.33 2.55
C ALA A 53 12.09 -2.11 3.28
N VAL A 54 11.82 -3.36 3.67
CA VAL A 54 12.80 -4.27 4.30
C VAL A 54 13.98 -4.50 3.37
N GLN A 55 13.75 -4.71 2.07
CA GLN A 55 14.83 -4.85 1.10
C GLN A 55 15.71 -3.60 1.02
N ALA A 56 15.11 -2.40 1.09
CA ALA A 56 15.85 -1.14 1.02
C ALA A 56 16.59 -0.81 2.33
N VAL A 57 16.03 -1.16 3.48
CA VAL A 57 16.61 -0.90 4.81
C VAL A 57 17.59 -1.99 5.26
N GLY A 58 17.36 -3.23 4.84
CA GLY A 58 18.14 -4.42 5.16
C GLY A 58 17.63 -5.23 6.36
N ASP A 59 16.71 -4.68 7.15
CA ASP A 59 16.19 -5.31 8.37
C ASP A 59 14.77 -4.78 8.67
N LEU A 60 13.86 -5.67 9.06
CA LEU A 60 12.48 -5.34 9.43
C LEU A 60 12.42 -4.45 10.67
N ASP A 61 13.23 -4.75 11.70
CA ASP A 61 13.19 -4.03 12.97
C ASP A 61 13.65 -2.58 12.84
N ARG A 62 14.31 -2.26 11.71
CA ARG A 62 14.82 -0.94 11.40
C ARG A 62 13.87 -0.12 10.51
N VAL A 63 12.79 -0.70 10.00
CA VAL A 63 11.85 0.03 9.14
C VAL A 63 10.94 0.92 9.98
N ARG A 64 10.89 2.21 9.64
CA ARG A 64 9.85 3.14 10.11
C ARG A 64 9.10 3.75 8.93
N ILE A 65 7.77 3.64 8.94
CA ILE A 65 6.91 4.21 7.91
C ILE A 65 6.67 5.70 8.22
N VAL A 66 6.94 6.57 7.26
CA VAL A 66 6.70 8.02 7.38
C VAL A 66 5.36 8.38 6.77
N GLN A 67 5.10 7.91 5.56
CA GLN A 67 3.90 8.23 4.80
C GLN A 67 3.46 7.04 3.95
N MET A 68 2.14 6.83 3.87
CA MET A 68 1.51 5.89 2.95
C MET A 68 0.52 6.62 2.03
N LEU A 69 0.66 6.43 0.72
CA LEU A 69 -0.33 6.85 -0.27
C LEU A 69 -1.07 5.60 -0.75
N VAL A 70 -2.40 5.64 -0.70
CA VAL A 70 -3.27 4.55 -1.14
C VAL A 70 -4.11 5.04 -2.30
N PHE A 71 -3.91 4.43 -3.46
CA PHE A 71 -4.67 4.68 -4.67
C PHE A 71 -5.67 3.55 -4.84
N VAL A 72 -6.95 3.87 -4.90
CA VAL A 72 -8.03 2.90 -5.08
C VAL A 72 -8.68 3.17 -6.42
N ALA A 73 -8.58 2.24 -7.38
CA ALA A 73 -9.36 2.33 -8.60
C ALA A 73 -10.83 2.11 -8.23
N SER A 74 -11.62 3.16 -8.11
CA SER A 74 -13.00 3.10 -7.60
C SER A 74 -13.96 3.86 -8.48
N THR A 75 -15.25 3.54 -8.40
CA THR A 75 -16.28 4.38 -9.00
C THR A 75 -16.29 5.77 -8.37
N PRO A 76 -16.81 6.80 -9.08
CA PRO A 76 -16.86 8.17 -8.53
C PRO A 76 -17.66 8.32 -7.24
N ASP A 77 -18.64 7.44 -7.03
CA ASP A 77 -19.57 7.44 -5.90
C ASP A 77 -19.14 6.53 -4.74
N PHE A 78 -18.05 5.76 -4.87
CA PHE A 78 -17.63 4.77 -3.87
C PHE A 78 -17.43 5.36 -2.47
N GLY A 79 -16.74 6.50 -2.33
CA GLY A 79 -16.61 7.25 -1.06
C GLY A 79 -15.88 6.55 0.11
N GLU A 80 -15.51 5.27 0.00
CA GLU A 80 -14.99 4.45 1.11
C GLU A 80 -13.50 4.12 0.99
N GLN A 81 -12.72 4.90 0.24
CA GLN A 81 -11.29 4.65 0.03
C GLN A 81 -10.49 4.64 1.34
N SER A 82 -10.91 5.42 2.35
CA SER A 82 -10.33 5.39 3.69
C SER A 82 -10.51 4.03 4.38
N GLN A 83 -11.61 3.32 4.14
CA GLN A 83 -11.86 1.99 4.72
C GLN A 83 -11.00 0.92 4.05
N VAL A 84 -10.81 1.01 2.73
CA VAL A 84 -9.82 0.18 2.00
C VAL A 84 -8.41 0.38 2.57
N ALA A 85 -8.03 1.64 2.78
CA ALA A 85 -6.72 2.00 3.30
C ALA A 85 -6.49 1.59 4.77
N ASN A 86 -7.55 1.35 5.55
CA ASN A 86 -7.41 0.92 6.95
C ASN A 86 -6.75 -0.47 7.04
N ALA A 87 -7.13 -1.42 6.18
CA ALA A 87 -6.54 -2.76 6.18
C ALA A 87 -5.02 -2.74 5.93
N ALA A 88 -4.55 -1.83 5.06
CA ALA A 88 -3.13 -1.58 4.84
C ALA A 88 -2.44 -0.96 6.07
N SER A 89 -3.06 0.06 6.67
CA SER A 89 -2.53 0.72 7.86
C SER A 89 -2.44 -0.23 9.06
N GLU A 90 -3.47 -1.04 9.28
CA GLU A 90 -3.55 -2.04 10.34
C GLU A 90 -2.44 -3.07 10.22
N LEU A 91 -2.16 -3.59 9.02
CA LEU A 91 -1.03 -4.49 8.80
C LEU A 91 0.31 -3.86 9.19
N LEU A 92 0.58 -2.63 8.75
CA LEU A 92 1.86 -1.97 9.04
C LEU A 92 2.03 -1.71 10.54
N ILE A 93 0.96 -1.35 11.24
CA ILE A 93 0.96 -1.14 12.69
C ILE A 93 1.08 -2.48 13.44
N GLU A 94 0.37 -3.52 13.00
CA GLU A 94 0.44 -4.87 13.55
C GLU A 94 1.87 -5.42 13.51
N VAL A 95 2.58 -5.22 12.40
CA VAL A 95 3.94 -5.76 12.20
C VAL A 95 5.02 -4.88 12.82
N LEU A 96 4.93 -3.55 12.70
CA LEU A 96 6.02 -2.62 13.09
C LEU A 96 5.76 -1.86 14.40
N GLY A 97 4.59 -2.03 15.02
CA GLY A 97 4.19 -1.29 16.22
C GLY A 97 4.21 0.22 16.00
N GLU A 98 4.90 0.95 16.89
CA GLU A 98 5.00 2.42 16.80
C GLU A 98 5.71 2.88 15.51
N ASN A 99 6.69 2.12 15.02
CA ASN A 99 7.36 2.42 13.74
C ASN A 99 6.43 2.21 12.53
N GLY A 100 5.29 1.54 12.72
CA GLY A 100 4.25 1.37 11.71
C GLY A 100 3.24 2.50 11.63
N ARG A 101 3.22 3.46 12.58
CA ARG A 101 2.29 4.60 12.56
C ARG A 101 2.78 5.67 11.60
N HIS A 102 1.90 6.16 10.72
CA HIS A 102 2.28 7.00 9.58
C HIS A 102 1.22 8.04 9.22
N ALA A 103 1.65 9.08 8.51
CA ALA A 103 0.72 9.94 7.77
C ALA A 103 0.13 9.18 6.57
N ARG A 104 -1.11 9.48 6.19
CA ARG A 104 -1.80 8.76 5.11
C ARG A 104 -2.65 9.66 4.24
N THR A 105 -2.66 9.37 2.95
CA THR A 105 -3.67 9.85 1.99
C THR A 105 -4.29 8.65 1.29
N ALA A 106 -5.63 8.61 1.21
CA ALA A 106 -6.38 7.61 0.45
C ALA A 106 -7.28 8.32 -0.55
N ILE A 107 -7.13 7.99 -1.84
CA ILE A 107 -7.87 8.65 -2.93
C ILE A 107 -8.42 7.64 -3.94
N GLY A 108 -9.56 8.00 -4.52
CA GLY A 108 -10.09 7.31 -5.69
C GLY A 108 -9.34 7.75 -6.96
N VAL A 109 -9.00 6.81 -7.82
CA VAL A 109 -8.38 7.07 -9.12
C VAL A 109 -9.17 6.39 -10.24
N ALA A 110 -9.06 6.91 -11.47
CA ALA A 110 -9.81 6.39 -12.62
C ALA A 110 -9.34 4.98 -13.06
N GLY A 111 -8.11 4.61 -12.73
CA GLY A 111 -7.52 3.32 -13.05
C GLY A 111 -6.07 3.23 -12.59
N LEU A 112 -5.55 2.01 -12.56
CA LEU A 112 -4.20 1.68 -12.13
C LEU A 112 -3.54 0.73 -13.15
N PRO A 113 -2.20 0.57 -13.11
CA PRO A 113 -1.50 -0.39 -13.95
C PRO A 113 -2.11 -1.80 -13.83
N LEU A 114 -2.18 -2.50 -14.96
CA LEU A 114 -2.69 -3.88 -15.04
C LEU A 114 -4.13 -4.05 -14.55
N ASN A 115 -4.91 -2.96 -14.50
CA ASN A 115 -6.26 -2.93 -13.96
C ASN A 115 -6.33 -3.38 -12.49
N SER A 116 -5.28 -3.14 -11.70
CA SER A 116 -5.30 -3.43 -10.26
C SER A 116 -6.34 -2.57 -9.52
N PRO A 117 -7.07 -3.12 -8.53
CA PRO A 117 -8.01 -2.32 -7.73
C PRO A 117 -7.31 -1.38 -6.74
N VAL A 118 -6.10 -1.73 -6.29
CA VAL A 118 -5.35 -0.97 -5.29
C VAL A 118 -3.87 -0.91 -5.66
N GLU A 119 -3.25 0.24 -5.42
CA GLU A 119 -1.80 0.46 -5.45
C GLU A 119 -1.38 1.25 -4.21
N ILE A 120 -0.27 0.85 -3.57
CA ILE A 120 0.23 1.49 -2.36
C ILE A 120 1.66 1.98 -2.55
N GLN A 121 1.91 3.24 -2.21
CA GLN A 121 3.25 3.81 -2.14
C GLN A 121 3.62 4.16 -0.71
N ILE A 122 4.86 3.88 -0.33
CA ILE A 122 5.41 4.18 0.99
C ILE A 122 6.66 5.05 0.90
N ILE A 123 6.76 5.99 1.83
CA ILE A 123 8.02 6.63 2.22
C ILE A 123 8.39 6.10 3.60
N CYS A 124 9.61 5.61 3.76
CA CYS A 124 10.12 5.10 5.03
C CYS A 124 11.49 5.68 5.38
N THR A 125 11.95 5.43 6.61
CA THR A 125 13.31 5.70 7.09
C THR A 125 13.87 4.45 7.77
N ALA A 126 15.19 4.40 7.93
CA ALA A 126 15.83 3.47 8.86
C ALA A 126 15.93 4.08 10.27
N VAL A 127 15.60 3.31 11.31
CA VAL A 127 15.89 3.66 12.71
C VAL A 127 17.28 3.19 13.15
#